data_AF-A0A3S0Z1N9-F1
#
_entry.id   AF-A0A3S0Z1N9-F1
#
_cell.length_a   1.000
_cell.length_b   1.000
_cell.length_c   1.000
_cell.angle_alpha   90.00
_cell.angle_beta   90.00
_cell.angle_gamma   90.00
#
_symmetry.space_group_name_H-M   'P 1'
#
loop_
_entity.id
_entity.type
_entity.pdbx_description
1 polymer ?
#
loop_
_entity_poly.entity_id
_entity_poly.type
_entity_poly.pdbx_seq_one_letter_code
_entity_poly.pdbx_strand_id
1 'polypeptide(L)'
;MEKLHSTLPLIADQATRPNAARDFTAAFFALYEAQAAGLTKAQQETVDRFLIGSAHILEPALPFLDYNLSDRIEARLASGAQADDWPIICQLRSTLEALKELYDLHLPVADLIPDDPDLDQALRDHAKGATGVTAPKGFPDSHWWWAQAKA
;
A
#
# COMPACT_ATOMS: atom_id res chain seq x y z
N MET A 1 14.07 15.26 -2.93
CA MET A 1 13.76 15.98 -1.67
C MET A 1 12.39 16.64 -1.70
N GLU A 2 12.01 17.36 -2.77
CA GLU A 2 10.65 17.94 -2.90
C GLU A 2 9.52 16.92 -2.74
N LYS A 3 9.69 15.71 -3.31
CA LYS A 3 8.65 14.68 -3.31
C LYS A 3 8.23 14.22 -1.90
N LEU A 4 9.17 14.07 -0.96
CA LEU A 4 8.85 13.59 0.40
C LEU A 4 8.11 14.64 1.22
N HIS A 5 8.58 15.89 1.18
CA HIS A 5 7.93 17.00 1.91
C HIS A 5 6.53 17.34 1.38
N SER A 6 6.25 17.11 0.10
CA SER A 6 4.89 17.27 -0.44
C SER A 6 4.00 16.05 -0.18
N THR A 7 4.57 14.85 -0.03
CA THR A 7 3.82 13.59 0.12
C THR A 7 3.26 13.40 1.53
N LEU A 8 4.03 13.71 2.58
CA LEU A 8 3.61 13.45 3.97
C LEU A 8 2.34 14.23 4.38
N PRO A 9 2.19 15.54 4.09
CA PRO A 9 0.97 16.27 4.42
C PRO A 9 -0.27 15.76 3.67
N LEU A 10 -0.09 15.26 2.43
CA LEU A 10 -1.17 14.68 1.65
C LEU A 10 -1.69 13.40 2.31
N ILE A 11 -0.81 12.51 2.77
CA ILE A 11 -1.21 11.26 3.45
C ILE A 11 -2.04 11.56 4.70
N ALA A 12 -1.63 12.53 5.52
CA ALA A 12 -2.35 12.89 6.75
C ALA A 12 -3.74 13.51 6.49
N ASP A 13 -3.84 14.44 5.53
CA ASP A 13 -5.14 15.06 5.18
C ASP A 13 -6.10 14.03 4.57
N GLN A 14 -5.58 13.09 3.79
CA GLN A 14 -6.36 12.10 3.07
C GLN A 14 -6.83 10.92 3.91
N ALA A 15 -6.09 10.51 4.94
CA ALA A 15 -6.54 9.49 5.89
C ALA A 15 -7.88 9.85 6.57
N THR A 16 -8.29 11.13 6.54
CA THR A 16 -9.52 11.61 7.20
C THR A 16 -10.72 11.82 6.27
N ARG A 17 -10.61 11.54 4.95
CA ARG A 17 -11.67 11.85 3.97
C ARG A 17 -12.21 10.62 3.22
N PRO A 18 -13.53 10.50 3.05
CA PRO A 18 -14.17 9.29 2.47
C PRO A 18 -13.92 9.03 0.97
N ASN A 19 -13.23 9.91 0.23
CA ASN A 19 -12.89 9.74 -1.19
C ASN A 19 -11.39 9.87 -1.50
N ALA A 20 -10.54 9.83 -0.47
CA ALA A 20 -9.12 10.14 -0.60
C ALA A 20 -8.19 8.93 -0.75
N ALA A 21 -8.75 7.72 -0.79
CA ALA A 21 -8.01 6.48 -0.87
C ALA A 21 -7.09 6.38 -2.11
N ARG A 22 -7.45 7.02 -3.24
CA ARG A 22 -6.64 6.97 -4.47
C ARG A 22 -5.32 7.71 -4.29
N ASP A 23 -5.34 8.96 -3.85
CA ASP A 23 -4.09 9.70 -3.70
C ASP A 23 -3.35 9.29 -2.42
N PHE A 24 -4.04 8.70 -1.43
CA PHE A 24 -3.43 8.06 -0.27
C PHE A 24 -2.55 6.89 -0.73
N THR A 25 -3.11 5.99 -1.54
CA THR A 25 -2.37 4.84 -2.10
C THR A 25 -1.14 5.31 -2.87
N ALA A 26 -1.28 6.30 -3.75
CA ALA A 26 -0.17 6.79 -4.56
C ALA A 26 0.92 7.48 -3.74
N ALA A 27 0.53 8.33 -2.79
CA ALA A 27 1.44 9.03 -1.88
C ALA A 27 2.17 8.05 -0.96
N PHE A 28 1.44 7.09 -0.39
CA PHE A 28 1.97 6.09 0.52
C PHE A 28 2.93 5.13 -0.17
N PHE A 29 2.56 4.66 -1.37
CA PHE A 29 3.43 3.83 -2.21
C PHE A 29 4.75 4.56 -2.53
N ALA A 30 4.70 5.86 -2.85
CA ALA A 30 5.89 6.66 -3.10
C ALA A 30 6.78 6.86 -1.85
N LEU A 31 6.18 6.94 -0.64
CA LEU A 31 6.92 6.98 0.61
C LEU A 31 7.67 5.67 0.84
N TYR A 32 7.00 4.55 0.62
CA TYR A 32 7.57 3.22 0.81
C TYR A 32 8.71 2.92 -0.17
N GLU A 33 8.53 3.27 -1.45
CA GLU A 33 9.62 3.21 -2.45
C GLU A 33 10.84 4.04 -2.02
N ALA A 34 10.61 5.25 -1.46
CA ALA A 34 11.69 6.11 -1.00
C ALA A 34 12.43 5.51 0.20
N GLN A 35 11.73 4.82 1.10
CA GLN A 35 12.36 4.10 2.21
C GLN A 35 13.23 2.95 1.71
N ALA A 36 12.70 2.12 0.82
CA ALA A 36 13.42 0.97 0.30
C ALA A 36 14.66 1.36 -0.55
N ALA A 37 14.64 2.56 -1.16
CA ALA A 37 15.81 3.13 -1.85
C ALA A 37 16.93 3.63 -0.91
N GLY A 38 16.71 3.64 0.41
CA GLY A 38 17.65 4.10 1.41
C GLY A 38 17.54 5.60 1.71
N LEU A 39 17.05 5.93 2.90
CA LEU A 39 16.94 7.31 3.37
C LEU A 39 18.23 7.77 4.06
N THR A 40 18.53 9.07 3.92
CA THR A 40 19.50 9.72 4.82
C THR A 40 18.94 9.79 6.24
N LYS A 41 19.82 9.94 7.24
CA LYS A 41 19.40 10.05 8.64
C LYS A 41 18.33 11.13 8.89
N ALA A 42 18.51 12.32 8.31
CA ALA A 42 17.55 13.42 8.47
C ALA A 42 16.19 13.13 7.81
N GLN A 43 16.19 12.36 6.72
CA GLN A 43 14.95 11.91 6.08
C GLN A 43 14.25 10.86 6.93
N GLN A 44 15.00 9.89 7.47
CA GLN A 44 14.45 8.88 8.38
C GLN A 44 13.78 9.55 9.59
N GLU A 45 14.47 10.49 10.25
CA GLU A 45 13.91 11.25 11.39
C GLU A 45 12.63 12.04 11.02
N THR A 46 12.49 12.45 9.75
CA THR A 46 11.29 13.13 9.27
C THR A 46 10.15 12.14 9.04
N VAL A 47 10.45 10.96 8.49
CA VAL A 47 9.47 9.88 8.30
C VAL A 47 9.00 9.34 9.65
N ASP A 48 9.91 9.07 10.59
CA ASP A 48 9.56 8.56 11.91
C ASP A 48 8.64 9.54 12.66
N ARG A 49 8.96 10.85 12.65
CA ARG A 49 8.09 11.88 13.24
C ARG A 49 6.73 11.93 12.59
N PHE A 50 6.67 11.76 11.27
CA PHE A 50 5.40 11.69 10.56
C PHE A 50 4.60 10.47 11.02
N LEU A 51 5.16 9.26 10.96
CA LEU A 51 4.47 8.01 11.30
C LEU A 51 3.95 8.05 12.75
N ILE A 52 4.78 8.50 13.70
CA ILE A 52 4.36 8.69 15.10
C ILE A 52 3.23 9.72 15.20
N GLY A 53 3.38 10.86 14.51
CA GLY A 53 2.41 11.95 14.55
C GLY A 53 1.07 11.61 13.90
N SER A 54 1.05 10.75 12.88
CA SER A 54 -0.15 10.37 12.13
C SER A 54 -0.82 9.11 12.65
N ALA A 55 -0.17 8.29 13.49
CA ALA A 55 -0.71 7.02 13.98
C ALA A 55 -2.13 7.15 14.57
N HIS A 56 -2.34 8.13 15.45
CA HIS A 56 -3.66 8.37 16.08
C HIS A 56 -4.77 8.82 15.11
N ILE A 57 -4.38 9.38 13.96
CA ILE A 57 -5.32 9.79 12.89
C ILE A 57 -5.64 8.57 12.02
N LEU A 58 -4.61 7.75 11.74
CA LEU A 58 -4.71 6.59 10.87
C LEU A 58 -5.48 5.45 11.52
N GLU A 59 -5.29 5.21 12.82
CA GLU A 59 -5.94 4.13 13.59
C GLU A 59 -7.45 3.99 13.32
N PRO A 60 -8.29 5.03 13.52
CA PRO A 60 -9.73 4.91 13.24
C PRO A 60 -10.05 4.81 11.74
N ALA A 61 -9.12 5.20 10.86
CA ALA A 61 -9.31 5.16 9.41
C ALA A 61 -8.92 3.80 8.79
N LEU A 62 -8.09 3.00 9.47
CA LEU A 62 -7.57 1.74 8.95
C LEU A 62 -8.66 0.76 8.49
N PRO A 63 -9.74 0.48 9.26
CA PRO A 63 -10.77 -0.44 8.80
C PRO A 63 -11.50 0.04 7.54
N PHE A 64 -11.71 1.35 7.41
CA PHE A 64 -12.33 1.93 6.21
C PHE A 64 -11.40 1.87 5.01
N LEU A 65 -10.10 2.11 5.25
CA LEU A 65 -9.08 2.03 4.21
C LEU A 65 -8.93 0.59 3.70
N ASP A 66 -8.85 -0.37 4.62
CA ASP A 66 -8.84 -1.80 4.28
C ASP A 66 -10.03 -2.19 3.43
N TYR A 67 -11.24 -1.94 3.93
CA TYR A 67 -12.48 -2.20 3.19
C TYR A 67 -12.45 -1.56 1.79
N ASN A 68 -12.02 -0.30 1.67
CA ASN A 68 -11.98 0.39 0.38
C ASN A 68 -10.94 -0.21 -0.58
N LEU A 69 -9.77 -0.59 -0.09
CA LEU A 69 -8.71 -1.17 -0.91
C LEU A 69 -9.11 -2.57 -1.37
N SER A 70 -9.65 -3.39 -0.47
CA SER A 70 -10.12 -4.75 -0.76
C SER A 70 -11.30 -4.74 -1.73
N ASP A 71 -12.34 -3.93 -1.51
CA ASP A 71 -13.47 -3.76 -2.44
C ASP A 71 -13.02 -3.35 -3.86
N ARG A 72 -12.01 -2.46 -3.95
CA ARG A 72 -11.46 -2.04 -5.25
C ARG A 72 -10.64 -3.13 -5.94
N ILE A 73 -10.03 -4.04 -5.20
CA ILE A 73 -9.34 -5.21 -5.74
C ILE A 73 -10.39 -6.21 -6.23
N GLU A 74 -11.34 -6.58 -5.38
CA GLU A 74 -12.42 -7.51 -5.69
C GLU A 74 -13.24 -7.07 -6.89
N ALA A 75 -13.60 -5.80 -6.98
CA ALA A 75 -14.35 -5.25 -8.12
C ALA A 75 -13.59 -5.44 -9.44
N ARG A 76 -12.26 -5.27 -9.44
CA ARG A 76 -11.44 -5.51 -10.64
C ARG A 76 -11.39 -6.99 -11.00
N LEU A 77 -11.21 -7.85 -10.02
CA LEU A 77 -11.22 -9.30 -10.23
C LEU A 77 -12.56 -9.78 -10.78
N ALA A 78 -13.67 -9.33 -10.18
CA ALA A 78 -15.03 -9.66 -10.59
C ALA A 78 -15.37 -9.18 -12.01
N SER A 79 -14.80 -8.05 -12.44
CA SER A 79 -14.95 -7.53 -13.81
C SER A 79 -14.12 -8.28 -14.87
N GLY A 80 -13.36 -9.30 -14.47
CA GLY A 80 -12.46 -10.02 -15.36
C GLY A 80 -11.19 -9.21 -15.65
N ALA A 81 -10.46 -8.87 -14.59
CA ALA A 81 -9.22 -8.08 -14.61
C ALA A 81 -8.36 -8.33 -15.86
N GLN A 82 -8.08 -7.25 -16.60
CA GLN A 82 -7.24 -7.25 -17.79
C GLN A 82 -5.77 -7.02 -17.43
N ALA A 83 -4.86 -7.19 -18.41
CA ALA A 83 -3.42 -6.98 -18.20
C ALA A 83 -3.09 -5.63 -17.55
N ASP A 84 -3.81 -4.57 -17.95
CA ASP A 84 -3.60 -3.20 -17.46
C ASP A 84 -4.16 -2.95 -16.04
N ASP A 85 -4.99 -3.86 -15.51
CA ASP A 85 -5.49 -3.77 -14.14
C ASP A 85 -4.46 -4.23 -13.11
N TRP A 86 -3.59 -5.17 -13.49
CA TRP A 86 -2.64 -5.81 -12.59
C TRP A 86 -1.65 -4.86 -11.90
N PRO A 87 -1.08 -3.83 -12.55
CA PRO A 87 -0.30 -2.81 -11.86
C PRO A 87 -1.09 -2.12 -10.73
N ILE A 88 -2.36 -1.83 -10.96
CA ILE A 88 -3.23 -1.17 -9.97
C ILE A 88 -3.55 -2.14 -8.83
N ILE A 89 -3.94 -3.38 -9.14
CA ILE A 89 -4.23 -4.42 -8.16
C ILE A 89 -3.01 -4.64 -7.25
N CYS A 90 -1.82 -4.77 -7.84
CA CYS A 90 -0.58 -4.91 -7.09
C CYS A 90 -0.34 -3.69 -6.20
N GLN A 91 -0.50 -2.47 -6.72
CA GLN A 91 -0.32 -1.26 -5.93
C GLN A 91 -1.28 -1.20 -4.72
N LEU A 92 -2.55 -1.57 -4.89
CA LEU A 92 -3.53 -1.58 -3.81
C LEU A 92 -3.17 -2.60 -2.73
N ARG A 93 -2.91 -3.86 -3.11
CA ARG A 93 -2.58 -4.91 -2.15
C ARG A 93 -1.23 -4.68 -1.46
N SER A 94 -0.24 -4.18 -2.19
CA SER A 94 1.08 -3.83 -1.62
C SER A 94 0.99 -2.64 -0.67
N THR A 95 0.00 -1.76 -0.83
CA THR A 95 -0.24 -0.66 0.12
C THR A 95 -0.69 -1.19 1.48
N LEU A 96 -1.50 -2.25 1.52
CA LEU A 96 -1.91 -2.91 2.77
C LEU A 96 -0.72 -3.55 3.48
N GLU A 97 0.15 -4.27 2.76
CA GLU A 97 1.40 -4.83 3.33
C GLU A 97 2.33 -3.73 3.85
N ALA A 98 2.55 -2.70 3.04
CA ALA A 98 3.41 -1.57 3.41
C ALA A 98 2.87 -0.82 4.65
N LEU A 99 1.54 -0.74 4.83
CA LEU A 99 0.94 -0.14 6.03
C LEU A 99 1.32 -0.92 7.29
N LYS A 100 1.26 -2.24 7.22
CA LYS A 100 1.65 -3.12 8.32
C LYS A 100 3.11 -2.89 8.69
N GLU A 101 4.02 -2.93 7.71
CA GLU A 101 5.45 -2.76 7.97
C GLU A 101 5.83 -1.35 8.47
N LEU A 102 5.28 -0.31 7.85
CA LEU A 102 5.65 1.07 8.17
C LEU A 102 5.18 1.50 9.56
N TYR A 103 4.01 1.02 9.99
CA TYR A 103 3.40 1.46 11.24
C TYR A 103 3.53 0.45 12.37
N ASP A 104 4.09 -0.75 12.17
CA ASP A 104 4.18 -1.81 13.19
C ASP A 104 4.67 -1.32 14.56
N LEU A 105 5.66 -0.42 14.57
CA LEU A 105 6.24 0.13 15.80
C LEU A 105 5.39 1.21 16.49
N HIS A 106 4.34 1.70 15.83
CA HIS A 106 3.56 2.86 16.24
C HIS A 106 2.06 2.57 16.34
N LEU A 107 1.59 1.52 15.68
CA LEU A 107 0.21 1.11 15.61
C LEU A 107 0.15 -0.40 15.34
N PRO A 108 -0.67 -1.18 16.06
CA PRO A 108 -0.82 -2.62 15.81
C PRO A 108 -1.67 -2.85 14.56
N VAL A 109 -1.15 -2.48 13.38
CA VAL A 109 -1.90 -2.53 12.12
C VAL A 109 -2.37 -3.94 11.81
N ALA A 110 -1.57 -4.97 12.11
CA ALA A 110 -1.94 -6.37 11.88
C ALA A 110 -3.16 -6.83 12.71
N ASP A 111 -3.41 -6.22 13.87
CA ASP A 111 -4.60 -6.51 14.69
C ASP A 111 -5.84 -5.80 14.14
N LEU A 112 -5.66 -4.64 13.50
CA LEU A 112 -6.73 -3.79 12.97
C LEU A 112 -7.11 -4.16 11.53
N ILE A 113 -6.13 -4.63 10.76
CA ILE A 113 -6.25 -5.11 9.38
C ILE A 113 -5.57 -6.48 9.35
N PRO A 114 -6.28 -7.57 9.65
CA PRO A 114 -5.72 -8.91 9.61
C PRO A 114 -5.28 -9.28 8.19
N ASP A 115 -4.53 -10.37 8.07
CA ASP A 115 -4.25 -10.96 6.76
C ASP A 115 -5.53 -11.52 6.14
N ASP A 116 -5.64 -11.40 4.82
CA ASP A 116 -6.77 -11.92 4.04
C ASP A 116 -6.29 -13.04 3.10
N PRO A 117 -6.18 -14.27 3.60
CA PRO A 117 -5.69 -15.40 2.81
C PRO A 117 -6.61 -15.76 1.64
N ASP A 118 -7.90 -15.43 1.72
CA ASP A 118 -8.87 -15.71 0.66
C ASP A 118 -8.68 -14.74 -0.51
N LEU A 119 -8.53 -13.44 -0.22
CA LEU A 119 -8.15 -12.44 -1.23
C LEU A 119 -6.80 -12.76 -1.86
N ASP A 120 -5.81 -13.15 -1.05
CA ASP A 120 -4.48 -13.52 -1.50
C ASP A 120 -4.51 -14.73 -2.45
N GLN A 121 -5.35 -15.72 -2.14
CA GLN A 121 -5.56 -16.88 -2.99
C GLN A 121 -6.29 -16.50 -4.29
N ALA A 122 -7.32 -15.66 -4.23
CA ALA A 122 -8.03 -15.15 -5.40
C ALA A 122 -7.07 -14.40 -6.34
N LEU A 123 -6.22 -13.53 -5.79
CA LEU A 123 -5.20 -12.82 -6.54
C LEU A 123 -4.26 -13.77 -7.28
N ARG A 124 -3.77 -14.82 -6.61
CA ARG A 124 -2.91 -15.84 -7.23
C ARG A 124 -3.62 -16.60 -8.35
N ASP A 125 -4.88 -16.96 -8.15
CA ASP A 125 -5.63 -17.71 -9.14
C ASP A 125 -5.93 -16.89 -10.40
N HIS A 126 -6.27 -15.60 -10.23
CA HIS A 126 -6.47 -14.68 -11.34
C HIS A 126 -5.16 -14.31 -12.06
N ALA A 127 -4.02 -14.31 -11.35
CA ALA A 127 -2.73 -13.87 -11.91
C ALA A 127 -2.09 -14.87 -12.89
N LYS A 128 -2.47 -16.16 -12.84
CA LYS A 128 -1.88 -17.26 -13.64
C LYS A 128 -1.83 -17.01 -15.17
N GLY A 129 -2.65 -16.11 -15.70
CA GLY A 129 -2.73 -15.81 -17.13
C GLY A 129 -2.13 -14.47 -17.55
N ALA A 130 -1.64 -13.67 -16.61
CA ALA A 130 -1.33 -12.30 -16.89
C ALA A 130 0.21 -12.10 -16.91
N THR A 131 0.72 -11.31 -17.85
CA THR A 131 2.17 -11.17 -18.15
C THR A 131 2.59 -9.71 -18.24
N GLY A 132 3.85 -9.40 -17.94
CA GLY A 132 4.42 -8.07 -18.24
C GLY A 132 4.39 -7.04 -17.11
N VAL A 133 3.85 -7.37 -15.94
CA VAL A 133 3.98 -6.49 -14.76
C VAL A 133 5.33 -6.74 -14.09
N THR A 134 6.06 -5.68 -13.77
CA THR A 134 7.32 -5.71 -13.03
C THR A 134 7.18 -4.86 -11.79
N ALA A 135 7.81 -5.29 -10.68
CA ALA A 135 7.89 -4.47 -9.50
C ALA A 135 8.53 -3.12 -9.86
N PRO A 136 8.01 -2.00 -9.34
CA PRO A 136 8.66 -0.71 -9.47
C PRO A 136 10.09 -0.79 -8.91
N LYS A 137 11.00 -0.01 -9.50
CA LYS A 137 12.41 -0.05 -9.10
C LYS A 137 12.56 0.34 -7.62
N GLY A 138 13.13 -0.58 -6.84
CA GLY A 138 13.35 -0.37 -5.41
C GLY A 138 12.17 -0.80 -4.54
N PHE A 139 11.05 -1.25 -5.12
CA PHE A 139 10.01 -1.92 -4.35
C PHE A 139 10.46 -3.36 -4.02
N PRO A 140 10.30 -3.84 -2.78
CA PRO A 140 10.63 -5.22 -2.44
C PRO A 140 9.78 -6.20 -3.25
N ASP A 141 10.44 -7.15 -3.90
CA ASP A 141 9.76 -8.22 -4.65
C ASP A 141 8.81 -9.02 -3.74
N SER A 142 9.11 -9.13 -2.45
CA SER A 142 8.25 -9.78 -1.45
C SER A 142 6.88 -9.11 -1.30
N HIS A 143 6.76 -7.81 -1.54
CA HIS A 143 5.49 -7.10 -1.42
C HIS A 143 4.82 -6.88 -2.77
N TRP A 144 5.52 -7.16 -3.87
CA TRP A 144 4.92 -7.11 -5.19
C TRP A 144 4.22 -8.42 -5.52
N TRP A 145 2.90 -8.44 -5.34
CA TRP A 145 2.05 -9.63 -5.49
C TRP A 145 2.21 -10.38 -6.81
N TRP A 146 2.54 -9.66 -7.87
CA TRP A 146 2.84 -10.28 -9.16
C TRP A 146 4.16 -11.06 -9.20
N ALA A 147 5.18 -10.63 -8.45
CA ALA A 147 6.44 -11.36 -8.38
C ALA A 147 6.24 -12.73 -7.72
N GLN A 148 5.37 -12.80 -6.71
CA GLN A 148 4.98 -14.05 -6.07
C GLN A 148 4.07 -14.92 -6.94
N ALA A 149 3.20 -14.32 -7.75
CA ALA A 149 2.33 -15.08 -8.67
C ALA A 149 3.07 -15.78 -9.82
N LYS A 150 4.34 -15.42 -10.06
CA LYS A 150 5.23 -16.10 -11.03
C LYS A 150 5.94 -17.33 -10.46
N ALA A 151 5.94 -17.50 -9.13
CA ALA A 151 6.59 -18.62 -8.43
C ALA A 151 5.62 -19.79 -8.23
#